data_AF-A0A840NG65-F1
#
_entry.id   AF-A0A840NG65-F1
#
_cell.length_a   1.000
_cell.length_b   1.000
_cell.length_c   1.000
_cell.angle_alpha   90.00
_cell.angle_beta   90.00
_cell.angle_gamma   90.00
#
_symmetry.space_group_name_H-M   'P 1'
#
loop_
_entity.id
_entity.type
_entity.pdbx_description
1 polymer ?
#
loop_
_entity_poly.entity_id
_entity_poly.type
_entity_poly.pdbx_seq_one_letter_code
_entity_poly.pdbx_strand_id
1 'polypeptide(L)'
;MDLEISLTGDDAADDLRALRTWLAEEPELRGRVQLVERPPEPGHLGTVPTLILVALGTGATTSGVVTAVSTWLQHRAAEVACTVTRTADGTGGTLSAGQLRAADLTARGRLANELSTALAATTSDASRLEG
;
A
#
# COMPACT_ATOMS: atom_id res chain seq x y z
N MET A 1 3.56 -12.50 6.04
CA MET A 1 4.35 -11.40 5.48
C MET A 1 3.37 -10.28 5.29
N ASP A 2 3.64 -9.10 5.82
CA ASP A 2 2.60 -8.08 5.89
C ASP A 2 3.04 -6.81 5.18
N LEU A 3 2.09 -6.10 4.61
CA LEU A 3 2.29 -4.78 4.01
C LEU A 3 1.70 -3.71 4.91
N GLU A 4 2.40 -2.60 5.03
CA GLU A 4 1.94 -1.38 5.67
C GLU A 4 1.62 -0.35 4.60
N ILE A 5 0.44 0.24 4.70
CA ILE A 5 -0.03 1.29 3.82
C ILE A 5 -0.28 2.54 4.64
N SER A 6 0.30 3.66 4.21
CA SER A 6 0.11 4.97 4.79
C SER A 6 -0.26 5.98 3.71
N LEU A 7 -1.00 7.01 4.10
CA LEU A 7 -1.40 8.09 3.20
C LEU A 7 -0.81 9.42 3.66
N THR A 8 -0.48 10.28 2.70
CA THR A 8 -0.08 11.67 2.92
C THR A 8 -0.98 12.57 2.08
N GLY A 9 -1.56 13.58 2.73
CA GLY A 9 -2.51 14.53 2.15
C GLY A 9 -3.27 15.27 3.26
N ASP A 10 -4.04 16.28 2.89
CA ASP A 10 -4.76 17.14 3.85
C ASP A 10 -5.77 16.34 4.71
N ASP A 11 -6.48 15.39 4.10
CA ASP A 11 -7.49 14.54 4.74
C ASP A 11 -7.01 13.08 4.92
N ALA A 12 -5.70 12.87 5.08
CA ALA A 12 -5.08 11.54 5.05
C ALA A 12 -5.73 10.52 6.03
N ALA A 13 -6.19 10.96 7.20
CA ALA A 13 -6.84 10.09 8.18
C ALA A 13 -8.20 9.55 7.70
N ASP A 14 -9.02 10.38 7.08
CA ASP A 14 -10.32 9.99 6.54
C ASP A 14 -10.17 9.19 5.26
N ASP A 15 -9.22 9.59 4.41
CA ASP A 15 -8.86 8.83 3.22
C ASP A 15 -8.33 7.44 3.57
N LEU A 16 -7.59 7.29 4.67
CA LEU A 16 -7.09 5.98 5.11
C LEU A 16 -8.25 5.09 5.60
N ARG A 17 -9.24 5.65 6.32
CA ARG A 17 -10.45 4.91 6.69
C ARG A 17 -11.25 4.48 5.46
N ALA A 18 -11.37 5.36 4.47
CA ALA A 18 -12.04 5.06 3.20
C ALA A 18 -11.30 3.96 2.42
N LEU A 19 -9.97 4.04 2.34
CA LEU A 19 -9.14 3.02 1.70
C LEU A 19 -9.25 1.68 2.42
N ARG A 20 -9.23 1.66 3.76
CA ARG A 20 -9.42 0.43 4.54
C ARG A 20 -10.76 -0.23 4.22
N THR A 21 -11.83 0.55 4.14
CA THR A 21 -13.16 0.03 3.77
C THR A 21 -13.15 -0.55 2.36
N TRP A 22 -12.57 0.17 1.39
CA TRP A 22 -12.42 -0.31 0.02
C TRP A 22 -11.65 -1.64 -0.05
N LEU A 23 -10.48 -1.72 0.60
CA LEU A 23 -9.67 -2.95 0.62
C LEU A 23 -10.40 -4.10 1.32
N ALA A 24 -11.28 -3.84 2.30
CA ALA A 24 -12.05 -4.89 2.96
C ALA A 24 -13.19 -5.45 2.09
N GLU A 25 -13.65 -4.70 1.10
CA GLU A 25 -14.66 -5.15 0.13
C GLU A 25 -14.06 -6.12 -0.91
N GLU A 26 -12.76 -5.99 -1.21
CA GLU A 26 -12.03 -6.88 -2.10
C GLU A 26 -12.04 -8.33 -1.60
N PRO A 27 -12.58 -9.30 -2.36
CA PRO A 27 -12.70 -10.69 -1.92
C PRO A 27 -11.37 -11.32 -1.49
N GLU A 28 -10.27 -10.97 -2.16
CA GLU A 28 -8.92 -11.45 -1.90
C GLU A 28 -8.33 -10.90 -0.58
N LEU A 29 -8.76 -9.71 -0.16
CA LEU A 29 -8.22 -9.00 1.01
C LEU A 29 -9.16 -9.04 2.22
N ARG A 30 -10.37 -9.55 2.05
CA ARG A 30 -11.37 -9.65 3.11
C ARG A 30 -10.81 -10.38 4.34
N GLY A 31 -10.96 -9.74 5.51
CA GLY A 31 -10.47 -10.27 6.79
C GLY A 31 -8.96 -10.15 7.01
N ARG A 32 -8.23 -9.53 6.08
CA ARG A 32 -6.76 -9.38 6.15
C ARG A 32 -6.30 -7.93 6.30
N VAL A 33 -7.23 -6.99 6.29
CA VAL A 33 -7.00 -5.55 6.37
C VAL A 33 -7.30 -5.07 7.78
N GLN A 34 -6.30 -4.52 8.45
CA GLN A 34 -6.43 -3.98 9.81
C GLN A 34 -5.93 -2.53 9.85
N LEU A 35 -6.62 -1.70 10.64
CA LEU A 35 -6.18 -0.34 10.91
C LEU A 35 -5.34 -0.37 12.20
N VAL A 36 -4.13 0.18 12.14
CA VAL A 36 -3.19 0.18 13.26
C VAL A 36 -2.76 1.62 13.53
N GLU A 37 -2.84 2.02 14.79
CA GLU A 37 -2.27 3.28 15.26
C GLU A 37 -0.77 3.09 15.52
N ARG A 38 0.07 3.91 14.90
CA ARG A 38 1.51 3.94 15.17
C ARG A 38 1.80 5.18 16.03
N PRO A 39 2.63 5.05 17.08
CA PRO A 39 3.08 6.24 17.82
C PRO A 39 3.78 7.21 16.86
N PRO A 40 3.53 8.53 16.95
CA PRO A 40 4.18 9.51 16.11
C PRO A 40 5.69 9.45 16.30
N GLU A 41 6.46 9.59 15.21
CA GLU A 41 7.91 9.73 15.34
C GLU A 41 8.24 11.01 16.13
N PRO A 42 9.28 10.99 16.99
CA PRO A 42 9.65 12.16 17.79
C PRO A 42 9.93 13.36 16.87
N GLY A 43 9.12 14.43 17.00
CA GLY A 43 9.26 15.65 16.21
C GLY A 43 8.07 15.98 15.31
N HIS A 44 7.12 15.06 15.12
CA HIS A 44 5.86 15.36 14.44
C HIS A 44 4.77 15.70 15.47
N LEU A 45 4.50 17.01 15.65
CA LEU A 45 3.32 17.50 16.37
C LEU A 45 2.11 17.42 15.42
N GLY A 46 1.43 16.28 15.41
CA GLY A 46 0.27 16.05 14.55
C GLY A 46 -0.37 14.69 14.81
N THR A 47 -1.64 14.56 14.44
CA THR A 47 -2.51 13.38 14.51
C THR A 47 -1.75 12.05 14.49
N VAL A 48 -2.07 11.15 15.42
CA VAL A 48 -1.47 9.80 15.53
C VAL A 48 -1.44 9.16 14.13
N PRO A 49 -0.25 8.88 13.57
CA PRO A 49 -0.17 8.27 12.25
C PRO A 49 -0.86 6.92 12.30
N THR A 50 -1.98 6.84 11.60
CA THR A 50 -2.70 5.60 11.41
C THR A 50 -2.17 4.97 10.12
N LEU A 51 -2.00 3.65 10.11
CA LEU A 51 -1.63 2.89 8.93
C LEU A 51 -2.58 1.71 8.74
N ILE A 52 -2.63 1.16 7.54
CA ILE A 52 -3.32 -0.09 7.26
C ILE A 52 -2.28 -1.21 7.20
N LEU A 53 -2.45 -2.25 8.00
CA LEU A 53 -1.71 -3.49 7.90
C LEU A 53 -2.50 -4.48 7.04
N VAL A 54 -1.84 -5.06 6.04
CA VAL A 54 -2.43 -6.09 5.18
C VAL A 54 -1.61 -7.38 5.32
N ALA A 55 -2.24 -8.41 5.87
CA ALA A 55 -1.62 -9.73 5.99
C ALA A 55 -1.60 -10.45 4.62
N LEU A 56 -0.40 -10.68 4.06
CA LEU A 56 -0.25 -11.49 2.85
C LEU A 56 -0.18 -12.97 3.20
N GLY A 57 -0.78 -13.80 2.34
CA GLY A 57 -0.87 -15.24 2.54
C GLY A 57 -1.53 -15.91 1.33
N THR A 58 -2.08 -17.11 1.49
CA THR A 58 -2.62 -17.94 0.40
C THR A 58 -3.77 -17.31 -0.40
N GLY A 59 -4.36 -16.20 0.07
CA GLY A 59 -5.46 -15.50 -0.62
C GLY A 59 -5.21 -14.02 -0.93
N ALA A 60 -4.19 -13.38 -0.33
CA ALA A 60 -3.85 -11.99 -0.57
C ALA A 60 -2.45 -11.90 -1.15
N THR A 61 -2.35 -11.36 -2.36
CA THR A 61 -1.10 -11.19 -3.08
C THR A 61 -0.68 -9.72 -3.07
N THR A 62 0.62 -9.48 -3.17
CA THR A 62 1.17 -8.13 -3.35
C THR A 62 0.55 -7.41 -4.54
N SER A 63 0.39 -8.11 -5.68
CA SER A 63 -0.25 -7.55 -6.87
C SER A 63 -1.71 -7.20 -6.63
N GLY A 64 -2.47 -8.04 -5.92
CA GLY A 64 -3.87 -7.75 -5.57
C GLY A 64 -3.99 -6.49 -4.72
N VAL A 65 -3.12 -6.32 -3.72
CA VAL A 65 -3.06 -5.11 -2.90
C VAL A 65 -2.74 -3.87 -3.75
N VAL A 66 -1.69 -3.94 -4.57
CA VAL A 66 -1.27 -2.80 -5.41
C VAL A 66 -2.33 -2.43 -6.44
N THR A 67 -3.01 -3.42 -7.04
CA THR A 67 -4.12 -3.18 -7.98
C THR A 67 -5.31 -2.53 -7.28
N ALA A 68 -5.71 -3.02 -6.11
CA ALA A 68 -6.81 -2.45 -5.35
C ALA A 68 -6.53 -1.00 -4.92
N VAL A 69 -5.32 -0.72 -4.43
CA VAL A 69 -4.86 0.65 -4.08
C VAL A 69 -4.84 1.55 -5.31
N SER A 70 -4.29 1.08 -6.43
CA SER A 70 -4.23 1.86 -7.68
C SER A 70 -5.62 2.19 -8.20
N THR A 71 -6.58 1.26 -8.05
CA THR A 71 -7.98 1.47 -8.45
C THR A 71 -8.67 2.49 -7.55
N TRP A 72 -8.45 2.39 -6.24
CA TRP A 72 -8.97 3.37 -5.28
C TRP A 72 -8.44 4.79 -5.55
N LEU A 73 -7.13 4.93 -5.78
CA LEU A 73 -6.49 6.22 -6.09
C LEU A 73 -7.05 6.86 -7.38
N GLN A 74 -7.39 6.04 -8.38
CA GLN A 74 -8.00 6.52 -9.62
C GLN A 74 -9.39 7.12 -9.40
N HIS A 75 -10.15 6.62 -8.42
CA HIS A 75 -11.46 7.15 -8.06
C HIS A 75 -11.40 8.37 -7.12
N ARG A 76 -10.20 8.80 -6.70
CA ARG A 76 -10.04 9.92 -5.79
C ARG A 76 -9.82 11.24 -6.53
N ALA A 77 -10.66 12.22 -6.20
CA ALA A 77 -10.55 13.58 -6.72
C ALA A 77 -9.44 14.40 -6.04
N ALA A 78 -9.17 14.13 -4.76
CA ALA A 78 -8.11 14.78 -4.00
C ALA A 78 -6.72 14.33 -4.47
N GLU A 79 -5.72 15.18 -4.25
CA GLU A 79 -4.32 14.80 -4.39
C GLU A 79 -3.89 14.07 -3.12
N VAL A 80 -3.76 12.75 -3.21
CA VAL A 80 -3.33 11.89 -2.11
C VAL A 80 -2.19 11.00 -2.57
N ALA A 81 -1.15 10.92 -1.74
CA ALA A 81 -0.03 10.02 -1.94
C ALA A 81 -0.18 8.80 -1.03
N CYS A 82 -0.10 7.62 -1.60
CA CYS A 82 -0.18 6.34 -0.91
C CYS A 82 1.18 5.66 -0.93
N THR A 83 1.74 5.40 0.25
CA THR A 83 3.00 4.69 0.42
C THR A 83 2.71 3.28 0.91
N VAL A 84 3.16 2.29 0.13
CA VAL A 84 3.04 0.86 0.44
C VAL A 84 4.44 0.34 0.75
N THR A 85 4.61 -0.22 1.94
CA THR A 85 5.89 -0.77 2.41
C THR A 85 5.71 -2.18 2.93
N ARG A 86 6.77 -2.98 2.85
CA ARG A 86 6.82 -4.31 3.42
C ARG A 86 7.37 -4.25 4.83
N THR A 87 6.65 -4.83 5.78
CA THR A 87 7.06 -4.87 7.20
C THR A 87 8.40 -5.57 7.44
N ALA A 88 8.72 -6.59 6.64
CA ALA A 88 9.88 -7.44 6.85
C ALA A 88 11.23 -6.73 6.63
N ASP A 89 11.30 -5.78 5.70
CA ASP A 89 12.55 -5.13 5.30
C ASP A 89 12.41 -3.63 4.95
N GLY A 90 11.21 -3.06 5.11
CA GLY A 90 10.92 -1.65 4.81
C GLY A 90 10.89 -1.31 3.31
N THR A 91 11.08 -2.29 2.42
CA THR A 91 11.04 -2.02 0.98
C THR A 91 9.64 -1.65 0.55
N GLY A 92 9.53 -0.63 -0.29
CA GLY A 92 8.24 -0.16 -0.73
C GLY A 92 8.35 0.90 -1.79
N GLY A 93 7.22 1.54 -2.05
CA GLY A 93 7.15 2.66 -2.96
C GLY A 93 5.86 3.45 -2.76
N THR A 94 5.80 4.58 -3.45
CA THR A 94 4.69 5.53 -3.33
C THR A 94 3.99 5.67 -4.67
N LEU A 95 2.66 5.66 -4.63
CA LEU A 95 1.79 6.00 -5.75
C LEU A 95 0.93 7.20 -5.35
N SER A 96 0.86 8.21 -6.20
CA SER A 96 -0.05 9.34 -6.00
C SER A 96 -1.21 9.34 -6.98
N ALA A 97 -2.35 9.86 -6.53
CA ALA A 97 -3.51 10.02 -7.38
C ALA A 97 -3.20 10.94 -8.59
N GLY A 98 -2.41 12.00 -8.41
CA GLY A 98 -1.96 12.87 -9.50
C GLY A 98 -1.12 12.15 -10.54
N GLN A 99 -0.16 11.33 -10.13
CA GLN A 99 0.65 10.50 -11.05
C GLN A 99 -0.23 9.57 -11.89
N LEU A 100 -1.19 8.88 -11.25
CA LEU A 100 -2.07 7.95 -11.94
C LEU A 100 -3.01 8.68 -12.91
N ARG A 101 -3.54 9.86 -12.55
CA ARG A 101 -4.41 10.64 -13.44
C ARG A 101 -3.65 11.19 -14.65
N ALA A 102 -2.42 11.66 -14.47
CA ALA A 102 -1.58 12.19 -15.54
C ALA A 102 -1.06 11.09 -16.49
N ALA A 103 -0.90 9.86 -15.99
CA ALA A 103 -0.48 8.71 -16.78
C ALA A 103 -1.60 8.19 -17.70
N ASP A 104 -1.23 7.62 -18.84
CA ASP A 104 -2.14 6.81 -19.66
C ASP A 104 -2.36 5.40 -19.07
N LEU A 105 -3.27 4.61 -19.65
CA LEU A 105 -3.59 3.26 -19.15
C LEU A 105 -2.39 2.31 -19.11
N THR A 106 -1.45 2.44 -20.07
CA THR A 106 -0.25 1.59 -20.14
C THR A 106 0.73 1.98 -19.04
N ALA A 107 0.96 3.28 -18.88
CA ALA A 107 1.83 3.82 -17.84
C ALA A 107 1.29 3.52 -16.44
N ARG A 108 -0.02 3.61 -16.22
CA ARG A 108 -0.67 3.21 -14.95
C ARG A 108 -0.41 1.75 -14.61
N GLY A 109 -0.65 0.85 -15.57
CA GLY A 109 -0.42 -0.58 -15.38
C GLY A 109 1.04 -0.90 -15.08
N ARG A 110 1.98 -0.19 -15.74
CA ARG A 110 3.41 -0.33 -15.49
C ARG A 110 3.80 0.09 -14.07
N LEU A 111 3.35 1.26 -13.61
CA LEU A 111 3.64 1.76 -12.26
C LEU A 111 3.15 0.78 -11.17
N ALA A 112 1.92 0.27 -11.34
CA ALA A 112 1.38 -0.75 -10.44
C ALA A 112 2.21 -2.04 -10.46
N ASN A 113 2.62 -2.49 -11.66
CA ASN A 113 3.44 -3.68 -11.79
C ASN A 113 4.86 -3.51 -11.21
N GLU A 114 5.48 -2.34 -11.40
CA GLU A 114 6.79 -2.00 -10.83
C GLU A 114 6.75 -2.01 -9.30
N LEU A 115 5.74 -1.37 -8.70
CA LEU A 115 5.56 -1.39 -7.25
C LEU A 115 5.29 -2.82 -6.74
N SER A 116 4.41 -3.57 -7.40
CA SER A 116 4.14 -4.96 -7.04
C SER A 116 5.41 -5.82 -7.10
N THR A 117 6.24 -5.61 -8.13
CA THR A 117 7.51 -6.33 -8.29
C THR A 117 8.49 -5.99 -7.17
N ALA A 118 8.65 -4.71 -6.85
CA ALA A 118 9.52 -4.25 -5.76
C ALA A 118 9.10 -4.87 -4.41
N LEU A 119 7.80 -4.93 -4.15
CA LEU A 119 7.22 -5.51 -2.93
C LEU A 119 7.26 -7.05 -2.90
N ALA A 120 7.40 -7.72 -4.05
CA ALA A 120 7.49 -9.19 -4.14
C ALA A 120 8.92 -9.74 -4.07
N ALA A 121 9.93 -8.91 -4.35
CA ALA A 121 11.30 -9.36 -4.66
C ALA A 121 12.08 -10.12 -3.56
N THR A 122 11.57 -10.29 -2.34
CA THR A 122 12.38 -10.78 -1.19
C THR A 122 11.97 -12.16 -0.66
N THR A 123 11.65 -13.10 -1.55
CA THR A 123 11.65 -14.53 -1.17
C THR A 123 12.87 -15.30 -1.73
N SER A 124 13.70 -14.69 -2.58
CA SER A 124 14.69 -15.47 -3.36
C SER A 124 16.14 -15.47 -2.85
N ASP A 125 16.53 -14.74 -1.80
CA ASP A 125 17.96 -14.59 -1.43
C ASP A 125 18.39 -15.29 -0.13
N ALA A 126 17.54 -16.13 0.47
CA ALA A 126 17.90 -16.90 1.67
C ALA A 126 18.41 -18.33 1.39
N SER A 127 18.31 -18.81 0.14
CA SER A 127 18.59 -20.23 -0.19
C SER A 127 19.88 -20.45 -1.00
N ARG A 128 20.74 -19.43 -1.18
CA ARG A 128 21.93 -19.52 -2.07
C ARG A 128 23.26 -19.78 -1.34
N LEU A 129 23.25 -20.10 -0.04
CA LEU A 129 24.47 -20.29 0.75
C LEU A 129 24.60 -21.65 1.47
N GLU A 130 23.81 -22.67 1.11
CA GLU A 130 24.12 -24.03 1.54
C GLU A 130 24.56 -24.86 0.34
N GLY A 131 25.88 -24.83 0.12
CA GLY A 131 26.65 -25.78 -0.69
C GLY A 131 27.57 -26.60 0.19
#